data_AF-A0A7K3QZH8-F1
#
_entry.id   AF-A0A7K3QZH8-F1
#
_cell.length_a   1.000
_cell.length_b   1.000
_cell.length_c   1.000
_cell.angle_alpha   90.00
_cell.angle_beta   90.00
_cell.angle_gamma   90.00
#
_symmetry.space_group_name_H-M   'P 1'
#
loop_
_entity.id
_entity.type
_entity.pdbx_description
1 polymer ?
#
loop_
_entity_poly.entity_id
_entity_poly.type
_entity_poly.pdbx_seq_one_letter_code
_entity_poly.pdbx_strand_id
1 'polypeptide(L)'
;AEVRERYGPSVGARVAGWAEEAMDRLVFATARLNEARRAADSGDEGRAVRQLRAAEGSVAQAGILVAGVDRTARRLRKAAALVPAALTGAEAVLAEARATGTPVPSGADDTLAAVREELTAGPYDPLDALRRITRALVRLPGARSGVLDTAADLVARAAVGEAEDFVAVHRGAVGADPRSLLATAVRTLAAPHPVEAAVLARRALELADRDIRTHGIPESDTGGTAGAVLGGVLLGEEPDGGPPAAFGGPETRGRLRPGTD
;
A
#
# COMPACT_ATOMS: atom_id res chain seq x y z
N ALA A 1 -9.73 16.88 2.16
CA ALA A 1 -9.61 18.12 1.36
C ALA A 1 -8.16 18.61 1.30
N GLU A 2 -7.53 18.85 2.45
CA GLU A 2 -6.16 19.41 2.56
C GLU A 2 -5.08 18.66 1.75
N VAL A 3 -5.05 17.32 1.77
CA VAL A 3 -4.06 16.53 1.01
C VAL A 3 -4.19 16.70 -0.51
N ARG A 4 -5.43 16.72 -1.02
CA ARG A 4 -5.72 16.88 -2.45
C ARG A 4 -5.36 18.28 -2.93
N GLU A 5 -5.70 19.29 -2.15
CA GLU A 5 -5.40 20.68 -2.45
C GLU A 5 -3.89 20.94 -2.47
N ARG A 6 -3.13 20.26 -1.61
CA ARG A 6 -1.68 20.47 -1.48
C ARG A 6 -0.83 19.62 -2.41
N TYR A 7 -1.24 18.39 -2.69
CA TYR A 7 -0.42 17.40 -3.43
C TYR A 7 -1.07 16.88 -4.73
N GLY A 8 -2.19 17.48 -5.12
CA GLY A 8 -2.85 17.20 -6.39
C GLY A 8 -3.87 16.06 -6.36
N PRO A 9 -4.60 15.87 -7.47
CA PRO A 9 -5.76 14.99 -7.54
C PRO A 9 -5.42 13.51 -7.41
N SER A 10 -4.27 13.06 -7.96
CA SER A 10 -3.85 11.66 -7.89
C SER A 10 -3.62 11.21 -6.44
N VAL A 11 -2.87 12.00 -5.67
CA VAL A 11 -2.62 11.72 -4.25
C VAL A 11 -3.90 11.80 -3.44
N GLY A 12 -4.75 12.79 -3.74
CA GLY A 12 -6.06 12.93 -3.11
C GLY A 12 -6.96 11.71 -3.32
N ALA A 13 -7.03 11.19 -4.54
CA ALA A 13 -7.83 10.01 -4.88
C ALA A 13 -7.32 8.75 -4.16
N ARG A 14 -6.00 8.55 -4.07
CA ARG A 14 -5.41 7.42 -3.34
C ARG A 14 -5.79 7.43 -1.86
N VAL A 15 -5.64 8.59 -1.20
CA VAL A 15 -5.98 8.73 0.22
C VAL A 15 -7.48 8.60 0.46
N ALA A 16 -8.32 9.10 -0.46
CA ALA A 16 -9.76 8.91 -0.40
C ALA A 16 -10.14 7.43 -0.48
N GLY A 17 -9.57 6.67 -1.42
CA GLY A 17 -9.82 5.24 -1.54
C GLY A 17 -9.45 4.44 -0.29
N TRP A 18 -8.34 4.77 0.38
CA TRP A 18 -7.96 4.11 1.64
C TRP A 18 -8.92 4.44 2.78
N ALA A 19 -9.45 5.66 2.81
CA ALA A 19 -10.46 6.07 3.79
C ALA A 19 -11.81 5.38 3.52
N GLU A 20 -12.21 5.27 2.25
CA GLU A 20 -13.41 4.55 1.82
C GLU A 20 -13.34 3.07 2.23
N GLU A 21 -12.23 2.38 1.90
CA GLU A 21 -12.06 0.98 2.28
C GLU A 21 -12.06 0.79 3.82
N ALA A 22 -11.50 1.75 4.56
CA ALA A 22 -11.53 1.71 6.03
C ALA A 22 -12.97 1.85 6.56
N MET A 23 -13.78 2.71 5.95
CA MET A 23 -15.20 2.84 6.30
C MET A 23 -15.96 1.55 6.00
N ASP A 24 -15.73 0.92 4.85
CA ASP A 24 -16.34 -0.36 4.51
C ASP A 24 -16.03 -1.44 5.56
N ARG A 25 -14.77 -1.48 6.03
CA ARG A 25 -14.36 -2.43 7.08
C ARG A 25 -15.07 -2.17 8.41
N LEU A 26 -15.31 -0.91 8.75
CA LEU A 26 -16.03 -0.55 9.97
C LEU A 26 -17.54 -0.81 9.86
N VAL A 27 -18.14 -0.60 8.69
CA VAL A 27 -19.53 -0.98 8.41
C VAL A 27 -19.69 -2.49 8.57
N PHE A 28 -18.81 -3.27 7.95
CA PHE A 28 -18.79 -4.72 8.09
C PHE A 28 -18.64 -5.15 9.56
N ALA A 29 -17.67 -4.59 10.28
CA ALA A 29 -17.46 -4.89 11.70
C ALA A 29 -18.70 -4.61 12.55
N THR A 30 -19.39 -3.49 12.30
CA THR A 30 -20.60 -3.10 13.02
C THR A 30 -21.74 -4.10 12.79
N ALA A 31 -21.94 -4.54 11.54
CA ALA A 31 -22.92 -5.58 11.22
C ALA A 31 -22.61 -6.88 11.98
N ARG A 32 -21.34 -7.30 12.00
CA ARG A 32 -20.91 -8.53 12.69
C ARG A 32 -21.03 -8.44 14.20
N LEU A 33 -20.76 -7.30 14.82
CA LEU A 33 -21.00 -7.10 16.27
C LEU A 33 -22.49 -7.19 16.63
N ASN A 34 -23.38 -6.65 15.79
CA ASN A 34 -24.83 -6.77 15.99
C ASN A 34 -25.33 -8.22 15.85
N GLU A 35 -24.76 -8.99 14.93
CA GLU A 35 -25.06 -10.41 14.80
C GLU A 35 -24.50 -11.23 15.97
N ALA A 36 -23.29 -10.92 16.43
CA ALA A 36 -22.67 -11.57 17.58
C ALA A 36 -23.54 -11.40 18.84
N ARG A 37 -24.05 -10.18 19.08
CA ARG A 37 -24.95 -9.89 20.19
C ARG A 37 -26.26 -10.69 20.10
N ARG A 38 -26.90 -10.70 18.92
CA ARG A 38 -28.14 -11.47 18.72
C ARG A 38 -27.95 -12.97 18.94
N ALA A 39 -26.83 -13.53 18.49
CA ALA A 39 -26.50 -14.93 18.68
C ALA A 39 -26.25 -15.26 20.17
N ALA A 40 -25.56 -14.37 20.89
CA ALA A 40 -25.36 -14.53 22.34
C ALA A 40 -26.69 -14.47 23.11
N ASP A 41 -27.56 -13.52 22.77
CA ASP A 41 -28.89 -13.38 23.39
C ASP A 41 -29.77 -14.62 23.15
N SER A 42 -29.58 -15.34 22.03
CA SER A 42 -30.27 -16.58 21.71
C SER A 42 -29.57 -17.86 22.20
N GLY A 43 -28.43 -17.74 22.89
CA GLY A 43 -27.65 -18.89 23.39
C GLY A 43 -26.79 -19.62 22.34
N ASP A 44 -26.65 -19.07 21.13
CA ASP A 44 -25.77 -19.63 20.08
C ASP A 44 -24.35 -19.06 20.22
N GLU A 45 -23.63 -19.53 21.24
CA GLU A 45 -22.27 -19.09 21.56
C GLU A 45 -21.30 -19.31 20.39
N GLY A 46 -21.44 -20.43 19.67
CA GLY A 46 -20.58 -20.76 18.53
C GLY A 46 -20.68 -19.73 17.41
N ARG A 47 -21.91 -19.32 17.06
CA ARG A 47 -22.13 -18.24 16.09
C ARG A 47 -21.67 -16.90 16.64
N ALA A 48 -21.93 -16.59 17.91
CA ALA A 48 -21.49 -15.34 18.52
C ALA A 48 -19.96 -15.14 18.42
N VAL A 49 -19.19 -16.18 18.73
CA VAL A 49 -17.72 -16.15 18.64
C VAL A 49 -17.26 -15.94 17.19
N ARG A 50 -17.85 -16.62 16.21
CA ARG A 50 -17.47 -16.45 14.79
C ARG A 50 -17.70 -15.01 14.32
N GLN A 51 -18.85 -14.43 14.64
CA GLN A 51 -19.18 -13.06 14.26
C GLN A 51 -18.25 -12.04 14.95
N LEU A 52 -17.92 -12.25 16.23
CA LEU A 52 -16.97 -11.41 16.95
C LEU A 52 -15.57 -11.45 16.30
N ARG A 53 -15.06 -12.63 15.92
CA ARG A 53 -13.76 -12.76 15.24
C ARG A 53 -13.72 -12.05 13.88
N ALA A 54 -14.81 -12.14 13.12
CA ALA A 54 -14.93 -11.41 11.86
C ALA A 54 -14.88 -9.88 12.10
N ALA A 55 -15.56 -9.38 13.12
CA ALA A 55 -15.51 -7.98 13.49
C ALA A 55 -14.10 -7.52 13.91
N GLU A 56 -13.42 -8.29 14.78
CA GLU A 56 -12.06 -8.01 15.23
C GLU A 56 -11.08 -7.91 14.06
N GLY A 57 -11.13 -8.88 13.13
CA GLY A 57 -10.29 -8.88 11.94
C GLY A 57 -10.51 -7.66 11.05
N SER A 58 -11.77 -7.25 10.88
CA SER A 58 -12.13 -6.09 10.07
C SER A 58 -11.68 -4.76 10.73
N VAL A 59 -11.85 -4.62 12.05
CA VAL A 59 -11.35 -3.45 12.79
C VAL A 59 -9.82 -3.34 12.70
N ALA A 60 -9.10 -4.47 12.80
CA ALA A 60 -7.66 -4.48 12.63
C ALA A 60 -7.23 -3.99 11.24
N GLN A 61 -7.95 -4.38 10.19
CA GLN A 61 -7.68 -3.92 8.81
C GLN A 61 -8.01 -2.44 8.60
N ALA A 62 -9.11 -1.95 9.17
CA ALA A 62 -9.40 -0.51 9.19
C ALA A 62 -8.25 0.28 9.85
N GLY A 63 -7.68 -0.25 10.94
CA GLY A 63 -6.52 0.35 11.61
C GLY A 63 -5.28 0.45 10.71
N ILE A 64 -5.00 -0.56 9.88
CA ILE A 64 -3.89 -0.53 8.92
C ILE A 64 -4.10 0.58 7.88
N LEU A 65 -5.30 0.68 7.30
CA LEU A 65 -5.66 1.67 6.28
C LEU A 65 -5.52 3.10 6.81
N VAL A 66 -6.08 3.40 7.99
CA VAL A 66 -6.00 4.72 8.62
C VAL A 66 -4.56 5.08 8.98
N ALA A 67 -3.81 4.16 9.59
CA ALA A 67 -2.40 4.38 9.88
C ALA A 67 -1.57 4.59 8.61
N GLY A 68 -1.97 3.96 7.51
CA GLY A 68 -1.42 4.12 6.18
C GLY A 68 -1.62 5.52 5.61
N VAL A 69 -2.81 6.09 5.73
CA VAL A 69 -3.11 7.48 5.34
C VAL A 69 -2.19 8.46 6.09
N ASP A 70 -2.07 8.28 7.40
CA ASP A 70 -1.20 9.07 8.26
C ASP A 70 0.28 8.98 7.88
N ARG A 71 0.77 7.76 7.59
CA ARG A 71 2.13 7.53 7.10
C ARG A 71 2.36 8.23 5.76
N THR A 72 1.41 8.13 4.84
CA THR A 72 1.47 8.79 3.53
C THR A 72 1.54 10.30 3.65
N ALA A 73 0.69 10.90 4.48
CA ALA A 73 0.72 12.34 4.74
C ALA A 73 2.06 12.82 5.32
N ARG A 74 2.66 12.06 6.26
CA ARG A 74 4.01 12.35 6.78
C ARG A 74 5.09 12.26 5.71
N ARG A 75 5.05 11.22 4.88
CA ARG A 75 6.03 10.99 3.80
C ARG A 75 5.93 12.06 2.72
N LEU A 76 4.74 12.49 2.33
CA LEU A 76 4.52 13.59 1.38
C LEU A 76 5.09 14.91 1.90
N ARG A 77 4.86 15.25 3.17
CA ARG A 77 5.47 16.44 3.79
C ARG A 77 7.00 16.38 3.78
N LYS A 78 7.57 15.23 4.15
CA LYS A 78 9.02 15.04 4.12
C LYS A 78 9.57 15.11 2.69
N ALA A 79 8.88 14.51 1.73
CA ALA A 79 9.27 14.54 0.33
C ALA A 79 9.23 15.96 -0.22
N ALA A 80 8.16 16.72 0.03
CA ALA A 80 8.04 18.10 -0.40
C ALA A 80 9.18 18.98 0.11
N ALA A 81 9.61 18.78 1.36
CA ALA A 81 10.76 19.49 1.92
C ALA A 81 12.10 19.09 1.27
N LEU A 82 12.23 17.88 0.74
CA LEU A 82 13.46 17.38 0.12
C LEU A 82 13.57 17.71 -1.37
N VAL A 83 12.45 17.87 -2.10
CA VAL A 83 12.44 18.05 -3.55
C VAL A 83 13.36 19.18 -4.04
N PRO A 84 13.35 20.41 -3.47
CA PRO A 84 14.22 21.47 -3.96
C PRO A 84 15.71 21.13 -3.85
N ALA A 85 16.14 20.61 -2.71
CA ALA A 85 17.53 20.23 -2.49
C ALA A 85 17.95 19.01 -3.33
N ALA A 86 17.05 18.04 -3.51
CA ALA A 86 17.28 16.90 -4.40
C ALA A 86 17.41 17.33 -5.86
N LEU A 87 16.63 18.32 -6.31
CA LEU A 87 16.72 18.85 -7.67
C LEU A 87 18.06 19.56 -7.91
N THR A 88 18.49 20.44 -6.99
CA THR A 88 19.82 21.08 -7.07
C THR A 88 20.96 20.05 -7.03
N GLY A 89 20.88 19.07 -6.12
CA GLY A 89 21.86 17.99 -6.06
C GLY A 89 21.91 17.16 -7.35
N ALA A 90 20.75 16.92 -7.96
CA ALA A 90 20.65 16.19 -9.21
C ALA A 90 21.28 16.93 -10.40
N GLU A 91 21.01 18.23 -10.51
CA GLU A 91 21.62 19.10 -11.53
C GLU A 91 23.14 19.15 -11.39
N ALA A 92 23.65 19.21 -10.15
CA ALA A 92 25.08 19.18 -9.88
C ALA A 92 25.72 17.85 -10.32
N VAL A 93 25.08 16.71 -10.05
CA VAL A 93 25.54 15.39 -10.52
C VAL A 93 25.59 15.33 -12.05
N LEU A 94 24.59 15.89 -12.74
CA LEU A 94 24.59 15.95 -14.20
C LEU A 94 25.70 16.88 -14.75
N ALA A 95 25.92 18.02 -14.12
CA ALA A 95 27.00 18.94 -14.49
C ALA A 95 28.38 18.28 -14.34
N GLU A 96 28.62 17.60 -13.21
CA GLU A 96 29.85 16.85 -12.93
C GLU A 96 30.07 15.71 -13.94
N ALA A 97 29.01 14.94 -14.24
CA ALA A 97 29.06 13.87 -15.23
C ALA A 97 29.51 14.40 -16.60
N ARG A 98 29.01 15.56 -17.03
CA ARG A 98 29.43 16.20 -18.28
C ARG A 98 30.88 16.68 -18.22
N ALA A 99 31.27 17.34 -17.13
CA ALA A 99 32.63 17.84 -16.95
C ALA A 99 33.67 16.72 -16.99
N THR A 100 33.32 15.53 -16.51
CA THR A 100 34.18 14.34 -16.48
C THR A 100 34.03 13.43 -17.70
N GLY A 101 33.15 13.76 -18.65
CA GLY A 101 32.87 12.91 -19.81
C GLY A 101 32.12 11.61 -19.50
N THR A 102 31.52 11.50 -18.30
CA THR A 102 30.66 10.37 -17.93
C THR A 102 29.37 10.38 -18.76
N PRO A 103 28.98 9.26 -19.40
CA PRO A 103 27.74 9.18 -20.18
C PRO A 103 26.51 9.47 -19.32
N VAL A 104 25.74 10.49 -19.71
CA VAL A 104 24.48 10.88 -19.05
C VAL A 104 23.32 10.04 -19.61
N PRO A 105 22.43 9.48 -18.76
CA PRO A 105 21.23 8.78 -19.22
C PRO A 105 20.34 9.69 -20.08
N SER A 106 19.80 9.15 -21.18
CA SER A 106 18.87 9.87 -22.04
C SER A 106 17.63 10.33 -21.26
N GLY A 107 17.20 11.58 -21.48
CA GLY A 107 16.03 12.18 -20.83
C GLY A 107 16.22 12.56 -19.36
N ALA A 108 17.44 12.47 -18.80
CA ALA A 108 17.70 12.92 -17.43
C ALA A 108 17.43 14.43 -17.27
N ASP A 109 17.90 15.26 -18.21
CA ASP A 109 17.64 16.70 -18.21
C ASP A 109 16.16 17.03 -18.35
N ASP A 110 15.49 16.40 -19.31
CA ASP A 110 14.05 16.58 -19.53
C ASP A 110 13.25 16.21 -18.28
N THR A 111 13.68 15.15 -17.57
CA THR A 111 13.06 14.75 -16.30
C THR A 111 13.23 15.81 -15.22
N LEU A 112 14.44 16.37 -15.05
CA LEU A 112 14.68 17.42 -14.04
C LEU A 112 13.96 18.72 -14.40
N ALA A 113 13.91 19.07 -15.69
CA ALA A 113 13.17 20.22 -16.19
C ALA A 113 11.67 20.09 -15.91
N ALA A 114 11.06 18.94 -16.22
CA ALA A 114 9.66 18.67 -15.93
C ALA A 114 9.34 18.75 -14.43
N VAL A 115 10.21 18.20 -13.57
CA VAL A 115 10.02 18.31 -12.10
C VAL A 115 10.11 19.76 -11.62
N ARG A 116 10.99 20.58 -12.22
CA ARG A 116 11.11 22.01 -11.90
C ARG A 116 9.85 22.78 -12.32
N GLU A 117 9.30 22.47 -13.48
CA GLU A 117 8.05 23.06 -13.96
C GLU A 117 6.89 22.71 -13.03
N GLU A 118 6.72 21.42 -12.68
CA GLU A 118 5.69 20.98 -11.74
C GLU A 118 5.78 21.67 -10.37
N LEU A 119 7.00 21.83 -9.85
CA LEU A 119 7.26 22.48 -8.56
C LEU A 119 6.75 23.94 -8.53
N THR A 120 6.72 24.61 -9.68
CA THR A 120 6.28 26.01 -9.80
C THR A 120 4.85 26.16 -10.33
N ALA A 121 4.29 25.12 -10.95
CA ALA A 121 2.97 25.14 -11.58
C ALA A 121 1.78 24.93 -10.63
N GLY A 122 2.00 24.41 -9.42
CA GLY A 122 0.94 24.21 -8.42
C GLY A 122 1.04 22.91 -7.63
N PRO A 123 -0.08 22.29 -7.23
CA PRO A 123 -0.07 21.02 -6.51
C PRO A 123 0.56 19.88 -7.33
N TYR A 124 1.52 19.18 -6.75
CA TYR A 124 2.27 18.09 -7.38
C TYR A 124 2.47 16.93 -6.38
N ASP A 125 2.81 15.74 -6.89
CA ASP A 125 3.18 14.59 -6.04
C ASP A 125 4.68 14.63 -5.74
N PRO A 126 5.10 15.04 -4.52
CA PRO A 126 6.52 15.15 -4.19
C PRO A 126 7.23 13.80 -4.08
N LEU A 127 6.52 12.71 -3.76
CA LEU A 127 7.13 11.38 -3.73
C LEU A 127 7.41 10.89 -5.16
N ASP A 128 6.50 11.18 -6.09
CA ASP A 128 6.73 10.90 -7.50
C ASP A 128 7.89 11.73 -8.08
N ALA A 129 7.95 13.02 -7.75
CA ALA A 129 9.06 13.88 -8.16
C ALA A 129 10.42 13.33 -7.68
N LEU A 130 10.55 12.98 -6.39
CA LEU A 130 11.78 12.37 -5.87
C LEU A 130 12.10 11.03 -6.54
N ARG A 131 11.08 10.21 -6.83
CA ARG A 131 11.25 8.94 -7.54
C ARG A 131 11.82 9.15 -8.94
N ARG A 132 11.30 10.13 -9.68
CA ARG A 132 11.80 10.48 -11.02
C ARG A 132 13.22 11.02 -10.97
N ILE A 133 13.53 11.94 -10.05
CA ILE A 133 14.89 12.46 -9.84
C ILE A 133 15.89 11.33 -9.56
N THR A 134 15.62 10.52 -8.54
CA THR A 134 16.55 9.46 -8.09
C THR A 134 16.72 8.36 -9.13
N ARG A 135 15.66 8.02 -9.87
CA ARG A 135 15.72 7.04 -10.96
C ARG A 135 16.49 7.56 -12.17
N ALA A 136 16.36 8.84 -12.54
CA ALA A 136 17.07 9.44 -13.67
C ALA A 136 18.59 9.37 -13.48
N LEU A 137 19.06 9.42 -12.23
CA LEU A 137 20.48 9.45 -11.88
C LEU A 137 21.04 8.10 -11.40
N VAL A 138 20.23 7.04 -11.30
CA VAL A 138 20.62 5.79 -10.61
C VAL A 138 21.93 5.16 -11.10
N ARG A 139 22.32 5.42 -12.35
CA ARG A 139 23.55 4.89 -12.96
C ARG A 139 24.75 5.83 -12.88
N LEU A 140 24.58 7.05 -12.37
CA LEU A 140 25.64 8.04 -12.32
C LEU A 140 26.41 7.99 -10.99
N PRO A 141 27.74 8.18 -11.02
CA PRO A 141 28.53 8.44 -9.83
C PRO A 141 27.97 9.66 -9.06
N GLY A 142 28.01 9.63 -7.73
CA GLY A 142 27.51 10.72 -6.88
C GLY A 142 26.00 10.71 -6.63
N ALA A 143 25.20 9.98 -7.42
CA ALA A 143 23.76 9.83 -7.22
C ALA A 143 23.36 9.13 -5.91
N ARG A 144 24.33 8.51 -5.23
CA ARG A 144 24.18 7.81 -3.94
C ARG A 144 24.84 8.57 -2.79
N SER A 145 24.83 9.90 -2.84
CA SER A 145 25.40 10.75 -1.80
C SER A 145 24.41 11.79 -1.27
N GLY A 146 24.57 12.15 0.01
CA GLY A 146 23.86 13.24 0.66
C GLY A 146 22.34 13.20 0.49
N VAL A 147 21.78 14.29 -0.05
CA VAL A 147 20.34 14.48 -0.21
C VAL A 147 19.70 13.49 -1.19
N LEU A 148 20.44 13.05 -2.22
CA LEU A 148 19.93 12.11 -3.22
C LEU A 148 19.77 10.70 -2.64
N ASP A 149 20.70 10.26 -1.79
CA ASP A 149 20.57 8.98 -1.09
C ASP A 149 19.42 9.02 -0.06
N THR A 150 19.29 10.14 0.66
CA THR A 150 18.15 10.37 1.57
C THR A 150 16.80 10.36 0.84
N ALA A 151 16.73 10.98 -0.35
CA ALA A 151 15.55 10.96 -1.20
C ALA A 151 15.24 9.55 -1.70
N ALA A 152 16.25 8.80 -2.14
CA ALA A 152 16.08 7.43 -2.61
C ALA A 152 15.56 6.51 -1.49
N ASP A 153 16.14 6.57 -0.28
CA ASP A 153 15.67 5.82 0.89
C ASP A 153 14.21 6.17 1.26
N LEU A 154 13.85 7.46 1.24
CA LEU A 154 12.47 7.88 1.50
C LEU A 154 11.49 7.28 0.48
N VAL A 155 11.81 7.35 -0.82
CA VAL A 155 10.99 6.79 -1.90
C VAL A 155 10.86 5.28 -1.75
N ALA A 156 11.96 4.59 -1.44
CA ALA A 156 11.97 3.15 -1.27
C ALA A 156 11.12 2.69 -0.08
N ARG A 157 11.26 3.34 1.08
CA ARG A 157 10.43 3.07 2.26
C ARG A 157 8.96 3.40 2.04
N ALA A 158 8.68 4.44 1.26
CA ALA A 158 7.31 4.77 0.88
C ALA A 158 6.69 3.66 0.04
N ALA A 159 7.38 3.22 -1.02
CA ALA A 159 6.91 2.17 -1.91
C ALA A 159 6.77 0.81 -1.22
N VAL A 160 7.76 0.41 -0.39
CA VAL A 160 7.70 -0.85 0.38
C VAL A 160 6.55 -0.81 1.37
N GLY A 161 6.42 0.26 2.16
CA GLY A 161 5.34 0.37 3.13
C GLY A 161 3.95 0.41 2.48
N GLU A 162 3.80 1.04 1.32
CA GLU A 162 2.54 1.03 0.56
C GLU A 162 2.18 -0.39 0.09
N ALA A 163 3.17 -1.14 -0.42
CA ALA A 163 2.95 -2.52 -0.83
C ALA A 163 2.67 -3.46 0.37
N GLU A 164 3.33 -3.26 1.51
CA GLU A 164 3.06 -4.00 2.75
C GLU A 164 1.64 -3.78 3.24
N ASP A 165 1.21 -2.51 3.34
CA ASP A 165 -0.14 -2.16 3.77
C ASP A 165 -1.18 -2.77 2.82
N PHE A 166 -0.99 -2.62 1.51
CA PHE A 166 -1.88 -3.16 0.50
C PHE A 166 -2.00 -4.68 0.56
N VAL A 167 -0.87 -5.40 0.65
CA VAL A 167 -0.87 -6.86 0.74
C VAL A 167 -1.50 -7.34 2.05
N ALA A 168 -1.32 -6.61 3.16
CA ALA A 168 -1.88 -6.96 4.45
C ALA A 168 -3.41 -6.86 4.47
N VAL A 169 -3.97 -5.81 3.88
CA VAL A 169 -5.43 -5.57 3.87
C VAL A 169 -6.18 -6.35 2.77
N HIS A 170 -5.45 -6.88 1.77
CA HIS A 170 -5.99 -7.71 0.67
C HIS A 170 -5.44 -9.15 0.66
N ARG A 171 -4.97 -9.66 1.80
CA ARG A 171 -4.32 -10.97 1.87
C ARG A 171 -5.21 -12.17 1.44
N GLY A 172 -6.52 -12.03 1.41
CA GLY A 172 -7.43 -13.07 0.93
C GLY A 172 -7.34 -13.29 -0.58
N ALA A 173 -7.10 -12.22 -1.34
CA ALA A 173 -7.02 -12.27 -2.80
C ALA A 173 -5.59 -12.26 -3.36
N VAL A 174 -4.63 -11.70 -2.62
CA VAL A 174 -3.23 -11.60 -3.07
C VAL A 174 -2.57 -12.99 -3.08
N GLY A 175 -1.89 -13.34 -4.18
CA GLY A 175 -1.20 -14.61 -4.38
C GLY A 175 0.19 -14.70 -3.74
N ALA A 176 0.90 -15.81 -4.03
CA ALA A 176 2.27 -16.02 -3.52
C ALA A 176 3.33 -15.16 -4.24
N ASP A 177 3.13 -14.89 -5.53
CA ASP A 177 4.08 -14.13 -6.36
C ASP A 177 4.25 -12.67 -5.89
N PRO A 178 3.19 -11.86 -5.71
CA PRO A 178 3.33 -10.52 -5.14
C PRO A 178 4.00 -10.52 -3.77
N ARG A 179 3.66 -11.48 -2.89
CA ARG A 179 4.25 -11.59 -1.54
C ARG A 179 5.74 -11.91 -1.58
N SER A 180 6.15 -12.83 -2.44
CA SER A 180 7.55 -13.21 -2.61
C SER A 180 8.38 -12.06 -3.18
N LEU A 181 7.79 -11.30 -4.11
CA LEU A 181 8.42 -10.12 -4.68
C LEU A 181 8.53 -8.99 -3.65
N LEU A 182 7.50 -8.76 -2.83
CA LEU A 182 7.54 -7.81 -1.72
C LEU A 182 8.61 -8.20 -0.68
N ALA A 183 8.70 -9.47 -0.31
CA ALA A 183 9.75 -9.95 0.59
C ALA A 183 11.16 -9.71 0.01
N THR A 184 11.30 -9.81 -1.31
CA THR A 184 12.55 -9.46 -2.02
C THR A 184 12.81 -7.96 -1.92
N ALA A 185 11.79 -7.11 -2.17
CA ALA A 185 11.91 -5.66 -2.03
C ALA A 185 12.37 -5.25 -0.62
N VAL A 186 11.82 -5.87 0.43
CA VAL A 186 12.22 -5.62 1.83
C VAL A 186 13.69 -6.00 2.07
N ARG A 187 14.13 -7.15 1.57
CA ARG A 187 15.56 -7.56 1.68
C ARG A 187 16.47 -6.61 0.91
N THR A 188 16.08 -6.20 -0.30
CA THR A 188 16.81 -5.22 -1.12
C THR A 188 16.81 -3.83 -0.51
N LEU A 189 15.83 -3.47 0.32
CA LEU A 189 15.87 -2.21 1.08
C LEU A 189 16.90 -2.28 2.22
N ALA A 190 17.03 -3.45 2.86
CA ALA A 190 17.98 -3.67 3.94
C ALA A 190 19.44 -3.70 3.47
N ALA A 191 19.71 -4.22 2.26
CA ALA A 191 21.01 -4.12 1.60
C ALA A 191 21.00 -2.88 0.69
N PRO A 192 21.71 -1.77 0.98
CA PRO A 192 21.44 -0.37 0.57
C PRO A 192 21.22 -0.09 -0.94
N HIS A 193 20.16 -0.65 -1.52
CA HIS A 193 19.74 -0.54 -2.92
C HIS A 193 18.31 0.04 -3.02
N PRO A 194 18.06 1.25 -2.47
CA PRO A 194 16.74 1.85 -2.36
C PRO A 194 16.00 1.98 -3.69
N VAL A 195 16.67 2.36 -4.78
CA VAL A 195 16.02 2.50 -6.09
C VAL A 195 15.51 1.14 -6.60
N GLU A 196 16.29 0.08 -6.44
CA GLU A 196 15.91 -1.27 -6.83
C GLU A 196 14.76 -1.79 -5.93
N ALA A 197 14.87 -1.60 -4.61
CA ALA A 197 13.81 -1.94 -3.67
C ALA A 197 12.48 -1.25 -4.02
N ALA A 198 12.52 0.04 -4.38
CA ALA A 198 11.34 0.79 -4.81
C ALA A 198 10.71 0.21 -6.09
N VAL A 199 11.53 -0.23 -7.04
CA VAL A 199 11.06 -0.88 -8.28
C VAL A 199 10.38 -2.20 -7.97
N LEU A 200 11.00 -3.05 -7.15
CA LEU A 200 10.45 -4.35 -6.75
C LEU A 200 9.13 -4.18 -5.98
N ALA A 201 9.07 -3.23 -5.05
CA ALA A 201 7.86 -2.95 -4.27
C ALA A 201 6.68 -2.50 -5.15
N ARG A 202 6.91 -1.59 -6.11
CA ARG A 202 5.87 -1.18 -7.06
C ARG A 202 5.41 -2.32 -7.95
N ARG A 203 6.33 -3.18 -8.38
CA ARG A 203 5.97 -4.36 -9.17
C ARG A 203 5.16 -5.37 -8.36
N ALA A 204 5.46 -5.53 -7.08
CA ALA A 204 4.67 -6.35 -6.17
C ALA A 204 3.25 -5.79 -6.02
N LEU A 205 3.12 -4.46 -5.86
CA LEU A 205 1.83 -3.79 -5.81
C LEU A 205 1.01 -3.97 -7.11
N GLU A 206 1.63 -3.80 -8.28
CA GLU A 206 1.00 -4.03 -9.59
C GLU A 206 0.52 -5.48 -9.78
N LEU A 207 1.25 -6.46 -9.23
CA LEU A 207 0.84 -7.87 -9.22
C LEU A 207 -0.33 -8.09 -8.27
N ALA A 208 -0.24 -7.59 -7.04
CA ALA A 208 -1.29 -7.72 -6.04
C ALA A 208 -2.62 -7.08 -6.50
N ASP A 209 -2.56 -5.91 -7.13
CA ASP A 209 -3.71 -5.22 -7.70
C ASP A 209 -4.34 -5.99 -8.87
N ARG A 210 -3.53 -6.69 -9.69
CA ARG A 210 -4.05 -7.63 -10.69
C ARG A 210 -4.71 -8.85 -10.07
N ASP A 211 -4.16 -9.38 -8.97
CA ASP A 211 -4.77 -10.51 -8.26
C ASP A 211 -6.17 -10.13 -7.75
N ILE A 212 -6.33 -8.94 -7.15
CA ILE A 212 -7.64 -8.45 -6.68
C ILE A 212 -8.64 -8.32 -7.84
N ARG A 213 -8.23 -7.71 -8.95
CA ARG A 213 -9.10 -7.60 -10.14
C ARG A 213 -9.50 -8.96 -10.70
N THR A 214 -8.59 -9.93 -10.67
CA THR A 214 -8.83 -11.29 -11.18
C THR A 214 -9.69 -12.11 -10.23
N HIS A 215 -9.53 -11.92 -8.92
CA HIS A 215 -10.32 -12.56 -7.88
C HIS A 215 -11.81 -12.21 -8.02
N GLY A 216 -12.11 -11.00 -8.49
CA GLY A 216 -13.47 -10.50 -8.64
C GLY A 216 -14.06 -10.02 -7.31
N ILE A 217 -15.16 -9.28 -7.41
CA ILE A 217 -15.95 -8.81 -6.27
C ILE A 217 -17.27 -9.60 -6.32
N PRO A 218 -17.71 -10.26 -5.23
CA PRO A 218 -19.01 -10.93 -5.18
C PRO A 218 -20.14 -9.95 -5.56
N GLU A 219 -21.11 -10.39 -6.38
CA GLU A 219 -22.19 -9.54 -6.93
C GLU A 219 -23.07 -8.87 -5.85
N SER A 220 -23.07 -9.38 -4.62
CA SER A 220 -23.78 -8.80 -3.48
C SER A 220 -22.79 -8.23 -2.45
N ASP A 221 -22.19 -7.08 -2.74
CA ASP A 221 -21.40 -6.34 -1.74
C ASP A 221 -22.32 -5.63 -0.74
N THR A 222 -22.92 -6.44 0.14
CA THR A 222 -23.74 -5.91 1.23
C THR A 222 -22.80 -5.53 2.37
N GLY A 223 -22.51 -4.23 2.49
CA GLY A 223 -21.91 -3.64 3.69
C GLY A 223 -20.47 -4.09 4.01
N GLY A 224 -19.56 -4.05 3.02
CA GLY A 224 -18.13 -4.29 3.23
C GLY A 224 -17.72 -5.77 3.30
N THR A 225 -18.63 -6.68 2.92
CA THR A 225 -18.37 -8.13 2.87
C THR A 225 -17.31 -8.46 1.82
N ALA A 226 -17.31 -7.78 0.67
CA ALA A 226 -16.27 -7.93 -0.33
C ALA A 226 -14.89 -7.59 0.24
N GLY A 227 -14.77 -6.47 0.94
CA GLY A 227 -13.55 -6.08 1.64
C GLY A 227 -13.10 -7.15 2.64
N ALA A 228 -14.02 -7.69 3.45
CA ALA A 228 -13.71 -8.74 4.42
C ALA A 228 -13.18 -10.04 3.76
N VAL A 229 -13.73 -10.44 2.61
CA VAL A 229 -13.24 -11.58 1.82
C VAL A 229 -11.87 -11.27 1.23
N LEU A 230 -11.72 -10.13 0.54
CA LEU A 230 -10.43 -9.70 -0.03
C LEU A 230 -9.34 -9.59 1.04
N GLY A 231 -9.70 -9.17 2.25
CA GLY A 231 -8.80 -9.11 3.40
C GLY A 231 -8.54 -10.44 4.10
N GLY A 232 -9.17 -11.54 3.69
CA GLY A 232 -9.05 -12.82 4.37
C GLY A 232 -9.48 -12.72 5.84
N VAL A 233 -10.49 -11.90 6.11
CA VAL A 233 -11.29 -11.95 7.35
C VAL A 233 -12.31 -13.06 7.21
N LEU A 234 -12.93 -13.18 6.03
CA LEU A 234 -13.77 -14.29 5.63
C LEU A 234 -13.10 -15.14 4.55
N LEU A 235 -13.60 -16.35 4.29
CA LEU A 235 -13.00 -17.30 3.36
C LEU A 235 -13.57 -17.26 1.92
N GLY A 236 -14.63 -16.51 1.68
CA GLY A 236 -15.21 -16.27 0.34
C GLY A 236 -15.91 -17.46 -0.31
N GLU A 237 -16.01 -18.60 0.38
CA GLU A 237 -16.56 -19.86 -0.18
C GLU A 237 -18.11 -19.88 -0.22
N GLU A 238 -18.78 -18.97 0.48
CA GLU A 238 -20.23 -18.93 0.65
C GLU A 238 -20.81 -17.56 0.22
N PRO A 239 -22.11 -17.46 -0.15
CA PRO A 239 -22.74 -16.22 -0.60
C PRO A 239 -22.68 -15.06 0.40
N ASP A 240 -22.55 -15.33 1.70
CA ASP A 240 -22.37 -14.34 2.77
C ASP A 240 -20.89 -14.04 3.09
N GLY A 241 -19.98 -14.55 2.27
CA GLY A 241 -18.53 -14.48 2.46
C GLY A 241 -17.96 -15.66 3.25
N GLY A 242 -18.78 -16.53 3.83
CA GLY A 242 -18.35 -17.73 4.54
C GLY A 242 -17.73 -17.48 5.92
N PRO A 243 -17.19 -18.52 6.58
CA PRO A 243 -16.73 -18.41 7.96
C PRO A 243 -15.47 -17.55 8.07
N PRO A 244 -15.19 -17.01 9.28
CA PRO A 244 -13.98 -16.23 9.50
C PRO A 244 -12.72 -17.08 9.36
N ALA A 245 -11.63 -16.45 8.93
CA ALA A 245 -10.33 -17.10 8.88
C ALA A 245 -9.86 -17.53 10.28
N ALA A 246 -9.52 -18.81 10.44
CA ALA A 246 -8.91 -19.35 11.65
C ALA A 246 -7.40 -19.50 11.49
N PHE A 247 -6.66 -19.30 12.58
CA PHE A 247 -5.24 -19.68 12.66
C PHE A 247 -5.13 -21.21 12.83
N GLY A 248 -4.30 -21.86 11.99
CA GLY A 248 -3.88 -23.26 12.20
C GLY A 248 -4.03 -24.25 11.03
N GLY A 249 -4.38 -23.81 9.82
CA GLY A 249 -4.43 -24.69 8.63
C GLY A 249 -5.74 -25.51 8.49
N PRO A 250 -5.86 -26.35 7.45
CA PRO A 250 -7.13 -26.99 7.06
C PRO A 250 -7.78 -27.84 8.16
N GLU A 251 -7.00 -28.45 9.06
CA GLU A 251 -7.51 -29.23 10.19
C GLU A 251 -8.21 -28.37 11.27
N THR A 252 -7.84 -27.10 11.40
CA THR A 252 -8.52 -26.16 12.33
C THR A 252 -9.80 -25.57 11.73
N ARG A 253 -9.92 -25.51 10.39
CA ARG A 253 -11.17 -25.11 9.70
C ARG A 253 -12.33 -26.06 10.00
N GLY A 254 -12.05 -27.36 10.15
CA GLY A 254 -13.05 -28.37 10.48
C GLY A 254 -13.78 -28.14 11.82
N ARG A 255 -13.16 -27.39 12.74
CA ARG A 255 -13.75 -27.08 14.06
C ARG A 255 -14.80 -25.97 14.04
N LEU A 256 -14.91 -25.24 12.92
CA LEU A 256 -15.90 -24.17 12.73
C LEU A 256 -17.17 -24.65 12.03
N ARG A 257 -17.17 -25.86 11.46
CA ARG A 257 -18.39 -26.49 10.95
C ARG A 257 -19.18 -27.05 12.13
N PRO A 258 -20.45 -26.66 12.32
CA PRO A 258 -21.29 -27.36 13.28
C PRO A 258 -21.40 -28.81 12.82
N GLY A 259 -21.18 -29.76 13.73
CA GLY A 259 -21.33 -31.17 13.44
C GLY A 259 -22.71 -31.42 12.87
N THR A 260 -22.77 -32.05 11.70
CA THR A 260 -23.97 -32.73 11.24
C THR A 260 -24.09 -34.00 12.06
N ASP A 261 -24.81 -33.91 13.18
CA ASP A 261 -25.49 -35.06 13.78
C ASP A 261 -26.93 -35.12 13.22
#